data_AF-A0A845S676-F1
#
_entry.id   AF-A0A845S676-F1
#
_cell.length_a   1.000
_cell.length_b   1.000
_cell.length_c   1.000
_cell.angle_alpha   90.00
_cell.angle_beta   90.00
_cell.angle_gamma   90.00
#
_symmetry.space_group_name_H-M   'P 1'
#
loop_
_entity.id
_entity.type
_entity.pdbx_description
1 polymer ?
#
loop_
_entity_poly.entity_id
_entity_poly.type
_entity_poly.pdbx_seq_one_letter_code
_entity_poly.pdbx_strand_id
1 'polypeptide(L)' 'MAIKKPFFICFEGVEGSGKSTQAKLLYKFIKKKITKNVILTREPGGTLFSE' A
#
# COMPACT_ATOMS: atom_id res chain seq x y z
N MET A 1 -23.58 15.71 1.25
CA MET A 1 -22.12 15.61 1.07
C MET A 1 -21.81 14.27 0.40
N ALA A 2 -21.13 14.26 -0.75
CA ALA A 2 -20.77 13.01 -1.41
C ALA A 2 -19.62 12.33 -0.63
N ILE A 3 -19.84 11.07 -0.21
CA ILE A 3 -18.79 10.26 0.41
C ILE A 3 -17.76 9.95 -0.67
N LYS A 4 -16.53 10.44 -0.49
CA LYS A 4 -15.44 10.16 -1.44
C LYS A 4 -15.03 8.68 -1.30
N LYS A 5 -15.15 7.90 -2.37
CA LYS A 5 -14.75 6.49 -2.37
C LYS A 5 -13.24 6.35 -2.06
N PRO A 6 -12.84 5.34 -1.26
CA PRO A 6 -11.43 5.05 -1.03
C PRO A 6 -10.76 4.49 -2.30
N PHE A 7 -9.43 4.56 -2.33
CA PHE A 7 -8.62 3.94 -3.38
C PHE A 7 -7.96 2.68 -2.83
N PHE A 8 -7.95 1.61 -3.62
CA PHE A 8 -7.18 0.39 -3.37
C PHE A 8 -6.17 0.20 -4.50
N ILE A 9 -4.91 -0.03 -4.14
CA ILE A 9 -3.79 -0.10 -5.08
C ILE A 9 -3.04 -1.41 -4.80
N CYS A 10 -2.91 -2.27 -5.82
CA CYS A 10 -2.06 -3.46 -5.77
C CYS A 10 -0.81 -3.26 -6.65
N PHE A 11 0.33 -3.78 -6.20
CA PHE A 11 1.57 -3.80 -6.96
C PHE A 11 1.87 -5.23 -7.42
N GLU A 12 1.72 -5.48 -8.72
CA GLU A 12 1.93 -6.78 -9.36
C GLU A 12 3.23 -6.83 -10.18
N GLY A 13 3.72 -8.04 -10.45
CA GLY A 13 4.90 -8.26 -11.30
C GLY A 13 5.79 -9.43 -10.84
N VAL A 14 6.80 -9.74 -11.66
CA VAL A 14 7.72 -10.87 -11.45
C VAL A 14 8.56 -10.75 -10.18
N GLU A 15 9.16 -11.85 -9.73
CA GLU A 15 10.11 -11.84 -8.61
C GLU A 15 11.26 -10.85 -8.87
N GLY A 16 11.71 -10.16 -7.83
CA GLY A 16 12.77 -9.16 -7.95
C GLY A 16 12.37 -7.83 -8.63
N SER A 17 11.15 -7.67 -9.15
CA SER A 17 10.72 -6.42 -9.83
C SER A 17 10.58 -5.18 -8.93
N GLY A 18 10.79 -5.33 -7.62
CA GLY A 18 10.78 -4.21 -6.66
C GLY A 18 9.39 -3.82 -6.14
N LYS A 19 8.35 -4.63 -6.33
CA LYS A 19 6.97 -4.40 -5.83
C LYS A 19 6.93 -3.90 -4.39
N SER A 20 7.58 -4.64 -3.48
CA SER A 20 7.59 -4.32 -2.04
C SER A 20 8.32 -3.00 -1.75
N THR A 21 9.36 -2.67 -2.52
CA THR A 21 10.07 -1.39 -2.42
C THR A 21 9.16 -0.24 -2.86
N GLN A 22 8.50 -0.38 -4.01
CA GLN A 22 7.60 0.66 -4.53
C GLN A 22 6.39 0.88 -3.63
N ALA A 23 5.78 -0.19 -3.10
CA ALA A 23 4.69 -0.09 -2.14
C ALA A 23 5.09 0.68 -0.87
N LYS A 24 6.29 0.42 -0.32
CA LYS A 24 6.83 1.13 0.85
C LYS A 24 7.15 2.60 0.54
N LEU A 25 7.69 2.90 -0.64
CA LEU A 25 7.99 4.27 -1.06
C LEU A 25 6.71 5.09 -1.25
N LEU A 26 5.69 4.53 -1.91
CA LEU A 26 4.40 5.18 -2.07
C LEU A 26 3.73 5.45 -0.72
N TYR A 27 3.73 4.47 0.18
CA TYR A 27 3.19 4.63 1.54
C TYR A 27 3.87 5.80 2.29
N LYS A 28 5.22 5.84 2.28
CA LYS A 28 5.98 6.94 2.90
C LYS A 28 5.68 8.28 2.24
N PHE A 29 5.55 8.32 0.92
CA PHE A 29 5.19 9.53 0.18
C PHE A 29 3.81 10.05 0.57
N ILE A 30 2.78 9.19 0.59
CA ILE A 30 1.42 9.57 0.99
C ILE A 30 1.40 10.11 2.42
N LYS A 31 2.03 9.39 3.37
CA LYS A 31 2.14 9.83 4.76
C LYS A 31 2.83 11.19 4.90
N LYS A 32 3.90 11.46 4.13
CA LYS A 32 4.68 12.70 4.23
C LYS A 32 4.10 13.88 3.46
N LYS A 33 3.46 13.64 2.31
CA LYS A 33 3.15 14.69 1.32
C LYS A 33 1.67 14.89 1.03
N ILE A 34 0.83 13.88 1.22
CA ILE A 34 -0.60 13.95 0.82
C ILE A 34 -1.53 13.95 2.05
N THR A 35 -0.99 13.71 3.26
CA THR A 35 -1.74 13.72 4.54
C THR A 35 -3.04 12.89 4.52
N LYS A 36 -3.13 11.90 3.62
CA LYS A 36 -4.25 10.95 3.58
C LYS A 36 -3.99 9.79 4.53
N ASN A 37 -5.07 9.31 5.15
CA ASN A 37 -5.05 8.01 5.81
C ASN A 37 -4.71 6.93 4.78
N VAL A 38 -3.66 6.16 5.08
CA VAL A 38 -3.12 5.13 4.20
C VAL A 38 -2.73 3.91 5.01
N ILE A 39 -3.10 2.74 4.50
CA ILE A 39 -2.78 1.43 5.08
C ILE A 39 -1.88 0.72 4.06
N LEU A 40 -0.80 0.12 4.54
CA LEU A 40 0.07 -0.74 3.74
C LEU A 40 -0.12 -2.17 4.23
N THR A 41 -0.41 -3.08 3.31
CA THR A 41 -0.52 -4.53 3.54
C THR A 41 0.27 -5.29 2.48
N ARG A 42 0.41 -6.61 2.63
CA ARG A 42 1.06 -7.52 1.68
C ARG A 42 0.34 -8.86 1.63
N GLU A 43 0.53 -9.60 0.54
CA GLU A 43 0.13 -11.01 0.45
C GLU A 43 1.35 -11.90 0.10
N PRO A 44 1.39 -13.14 0.60
CA PRO A 44 0.54 -13.60 1.70
C PRO A 44 0.85 -12.79 2.99
N GLY A 45 -0.08 -12.81 3.94
CA GLY A 45 0.03 -12.12 5.23
C GLY A 45 -0.72 -10.79 5.34
N GLY A 46 -0.14 -9.84 6.07
CA GLY A 46 -0.76 -8.52 6.33
C GLY A 46 -1.50 -8.40 7.68
N THR A 47 -1.49 -9.46 8.49
CA THR A 47 -1.96 -9.47 9.88
C THR A 47 -0.88 -10.06 10.80
N LEU A 48 -1.04 -9.92 12.12
CA LEU A 48 -0.04 -10.38 13.13
C LEU A 48 0.28 -11.88 13.06
N PHE A 49 -0.66 -12.71 12.59
CA PHE A 49 -0.58 -14.17 12.68
C PHE A 49 -0.58 -14.89 11.33
N SER A 50 -0.40 -14.17 10.22
CA SER A 50 -0.36 -14.78 8.90
C SER A 50 0.89 -14.36 8.16
N GLU A 51 1.66 -15.38 7.74
CA GLU A 51 2.46 -15.27 6.53
C GLU A 51 1.61 -15.31 5.29
#